data_AF-X5US94-F1
#
_entry.id   AF-X5US94-F1
#
_cell.length_a   1.000
_cell.length_b   1.000
_cell.length_c   1.000
_cell.angle_alpha   90.00
_cell.angle_beta   90.00
_cell.angle_gamma   90.00
#
_symmetry.space_group_name_H-M   'P 1'
#
loop_
_entity.id
_entity.type
_entity.pdbx_description
1 polymer ?
#
loop_
_entity_poly.entity_id
_entity_poly.type
_entity_poly.pdbx_seq_one_letter_code
_entity_poly.pdbx_strand_id
1 'polypeptide(L)'
;MDARSDKNAIPLAVDLDGTLIATDLLWEGLFILLKKNPLYVFLVPFWLAAGPARLKQAIADRIDIDPASLPYREALLQRLRADHRDGRKIVLATGTPRKFAETIAAHLGVFDYVLATDGPHNMTSGRKRDALIAAYGDGGFDYAGNSRHDLKVFGAARNAIVVAPDRHARRWQAAHSAERMPAPKRTLKTFVKMLRVHQWLKNSLIAVPMVLSHEYFNINMIWQCLLAFVAFSAVASAIYILNDFFDLALDRKHPTKRNRPFASGALSIPFGLGAMAVLLAIGIAAGLLLPTEFLGVLAGYLVVTTAYSLSFKRMLLADVLTLAGLYTVRVLAGAAATGVEVSFWLLAFSIFFFLSLALVKRYVELRTTAIPVGERIAGRGYRIEDQEIVAQAGMASAFSSALVLALYMDSVAVRELYPHPWLVWPLAPIVLYLTMRVWILARRNEMNDDPVIFIIRDWRSQIVVVIGAALLVAGGW
;
A
#
# COMPACT_ATOMS: atom_id res chain seq x y z
N MET A 1 -3.44 -20.72 50.27
CA MET A 1 -3.19 -19.40 49.66
C MET A 1 -3.71 -19.45 48.24
N ASP A 2 -4.79 -18.73 47.95
CA ASP A 2 -5.43 -18.78 46.64
C ASP A 2 -4.52 -18.17 45.56
N ALA A 3 -4.31 -18.88 44.45
CA ALA A 3 -3.52 -18.41 43.31
C ALA A 3 -3.99 -17.07 42.71
N ARG A 4 -5.21 -16.62 43.04
CA ARG A 4 -5.74 -15.28 42.71
C ARG A 4 -5.12 -14.16 43.55
N SER A 5 -4.86 -14.40 44.84
CA SER A 5 -4.27 -13.42 45.76
C SER A 5 -2.83 -13.07 45.36
N ASP A 6 -2.05 -14.09 44.97
CA ASP A 6 -0.66 -13.90 44.50
C ASP A 6 -0.55 -13.17 43.16
N LYS A 7 -1.55 -13.32 42.27
CA LYS A 7 -1.58 -12.63 40.98
C LYS A 7 -1.84 -11.13 41.12
N ASN A 8 -2.67 -10.73 42.09
CA ASN A 8 -2.99 -9.32 42.33
C ASN A 8 -1.85 -8.55 43.01
N ALA A 9 -1.01 -9.26 43.77
CA ALA A 9 0.15 -8.68 44.44
C ALA A 9 1.28 -8.30 43.46
N ILE A 10 1.42 -9.02 42.34
CA ILE A 10 2.54 -8.85 41.40
C ILE A 10 2.13 -8.08 40.16
N PRO A 11 2.71 -6.89 39.90
CA PRO A 11 2.37 -6.11 38.72
C PRO A 11 2.79 -6.81 37.43
N LEU A 12 2.03 -6.57 36.35
CA LEU A 12 2.38 -6.98 35.00
C LEU A 12 2.89 -5.77 34.22
N ALA A 13 4.18 -5.74 33.92
CA ALA A 13 4.79 -4.76 33.04
C ALA A 13 4.72 -5.22 31.59
N VAL A 14 4.37 -4.32 30.66
CA VAL A 14 4.10 -4.64 29.26
C VAL A 14 4.84 -3.67 28.36
N ASP A 15 5.60 -4.20 27.39
CA ASP A 15 6.16 -3.39 26.33
C ASP A 15 5.11 -2.99 25.28
N LEU A 16 5.34 -1.87 24.61
CA LEU A 16 4.41 -1.33 23.63
C LEU A 16 4.69 -1.87 22.21
N ASP A 17 5.86 -1.54 21.67
CA ASP A 17 6.18 -1.68 20.25
C ASP A 17 6.43 -3.14 19.84
N GLY A 18 5.60 -3.64 18.93
CA GLY A 18 5.58 -5.04 18.51
C GLY A 18 5.05 -6.05 19.56
N THR A 19 4.87 -5.61 20.81
CA THR A 19 4.29 -6.40 21.93
C THR A 19 2.80 -6.11 22.05
N LEU A 20 2.39 -4.96 22.59
CA LEU A 20 0.97 -4.57 22.70
C LEU A 20 0.37 -4.15 21.36
N ILE A 21 1.10 -3.36 20.59
CA ILE A 21 0.77 -3.05 19.19
C ILE A 21 1.59 -3.95 18.26
N ALA A 22 1.06 -4.29 17.09
CA ALA A 22 1.75 -5.16 16.14
C ALA A 22 2.89 -4.45 15.37
N THR A 23 2.97 -3.12 15.48
CA THR A 23 3.86 -2.22 14.74
C THR A 23 4.80 -1.46 15.68
N ASP A 24 5.57 -0.52 15.13
CA ASP A 24 6.56 0.29 15.84
C ASP A 24 6.26 1.78 15.60
N LEU A 25 6.02 2.51 16.69
CA LEU A 25 5.62 3.92 16.66
C LEU A 25 6.71 4.85 16.14
N LEU A 26 7.99 4.47 16.20
CA LEU A 26 9.05 5.27 15.60
C LEU A 26 8.87 5.34 14.08
N TRP A 27 8.62 4.20 13.45
CA TRP A 27 8.44 4.12 12.01
C TRP A 27 7.12 4.74 11.57
N GLU A 28 6.02 4.46 12.28
CA GLU A 28 4.73 5.10 11.99
C GLU A 28 4.83 6.62 12.14
N GLY A 29 5.43 7.09 13.23
CA GLY A 29 5.62 8.50 13.48
C GLY A 29 6.47 9.18 12.40
N LEU A 30 7.53 8.51 11.93
CA LEU A 30 8.33 9.02 10.82
C LEU A 30 7.49 9.21 9.55
N PHE A 31 6.66 8.23 9.16
CA PHE A 31 5.83 8.37 7.96
C PHE A 31 4.69 9.38 8.11
N ILE A 32 4.13 9.54 9.31
CA ILE A 32 3.18 10.63 9.62
C ILE A 32 3.87 11.99 9.47
N LEU A 33 5.10 12.13 9.99
CA LEU A 33 5.89 13.35 9.87
C LEU A 33 6.19 13.69 8.42
N LEU A 34 6.65 12.72 7.63
CA LEU A 34 6.94 12.90 6.21
C LEU A 34 5.68 13.17 5.37
N LYS A 35 4.52 12.63 5.77
CA LYS A 35 3.24 12.95 5.13
C LYS A 35 2.84 14.41 5.37
N LYS A 36 3.13 14.94 6.56
CA LYS A 36 2.86 16.32 6.94
C LYS A 36 3.82 17.29 6.25
N ASN A 37 5.11 16.97 6.23
CA ASN A 37 6.12 17.72 5.48
C ASN A 37 7.29 16.80 5.07
N PRO A 38 7.43 16.49 3.77
CA PRO A 38 8.50 15.62 3.27
C PRO A 38 9.92 16.15 3.54
N LEU A 39 10.11 17.46 3.72
CA LEU A 39 11.44 18.07 3.95
C LEU A 39 12.09 17.62 5.25
N TYR A 40 11.32 17.09 6.21
CA TYR A 40 11.88 16.53 7.43
C TYR A 40 12.83 15.34 7.19
N VAL A 41 12.78 14.71 6.01
CA VAL A 41 13.72 13.63 5.65
C VAL A 41 15.18 14.06 5.78
N PHE A 42 15.48 15.34 5.50
CA PHE A 42 16.84 15.88 5.61
C PHE A 42 17.27 16.14 7.06
N LEU A 43 16.32 16.29 8.00
CA LEU A 43 16.59 16.51 9.41
C LEU A 43 16.74 15.22 10.22
N VAL A 44 16.16 14.12 9.74
CA VAL A 44 16.22 12.80 10.40
C VAL A 44 17.66 12.32 10.66
N PRO A 45 18.63 12.43 9.71
CA PRO A 45 20.02 12.06 9.98
C PRO A 45 20.65 12.84 11.13
N PHE A 46 20.40 14.16 11.22
CA PHE A 46 20.92 14.99 12.30
C PHE A 46 20.35 14.61 13.66
N TRP A 47 19.04 14.31 13.73
CA TRP A 47 18.42 13.85 14.97
C TRP A 47 18.91 12.45 15.37
N LEU A 48 19.15 11.57 14.41
CA LEU A 48 19.69 10.24 14.66
C LEU A 48 21.14 10.31 15.15
N ALA A 49 21.96 11.20 14.59
CA ALA A 49 23.33 11.45 15.02
C ALA A 49 23.41 11.97 16.47
N ALA A 50 22.42 12.76 16.90
CA ALA A 50 22.25 13.18 18.29
C ALA A 50 21.68 12.08 19.22
N GLY A 51 21.41 10.89 18.69
CA GLY A 51 21.01 9.70 19.44
C GLY A 51 19.55 9.27 19.23
N PRO A 52 19.23 7.99 19.48
CA PRO A 52 17.91 7.41 19.20
C PRO A 52 16.78 8.02 20.04
N ALA A 53 17.06 8.46 21.27
CA ALA A 53 16.08 9.18 22.10
C ALA A 53 15.72 10.53 21.48
N ARG A 54 16.72 11.27 20.97
CA ARG A 54 16.53 12.58 20.33
C ARG A 54 15.69 12.48 19.07
N LEU A 55 15.94 11.46 18.24
CA LEU A 55 15.11 11.17 17.07
C LEU A 55 13.64 10.93 17.45
N LYS A 56 13.39 10.03 18.42
CA LYS A 56 12.04 9.72 18.87
C LYS A 56 11.30 10.95 19.40
N GLN A 57 11.97 11.76 20.22
CA GLN A 57 11.39 13.00 20.76
C GLN A 57 11.12 14.03 19.64
N ALA A 58 12.07 14.28 18.75
CA ALA A 58 11.89 15.23 17.66
C ALA A 58 10.71 14.89 16.74
N ILE A 59 10.45 13.59 16.53
CA ILE A 59 9.25 13.12 15.83
C ILE A 59 8.00 13.42 16.67
N ALA A 60 7.98 13.00 17.95
CA ALA A 60 6.83 13.15 18.83
C ALA A 60 6.40 14.61 19.06
N ASP A 61 7.34 15.56 19.06
CA ASP A 61 7.05 16.98 19.21
C ASP A 61 6.27 17.57 18.02
N ARG A 62 6.34 16.93 16.84
CA ARG A 62 5.84 17.49 15.57
C ARG A 62 4.55 16.84 15.06
N ILE A 63 4.17 15.71 15.65
CA ILE A 63 3.00 14.92 15.24
C ILE A 63 2.19 14.49 16.46
N ASP A 64 0.96 14.10 16.18
CA ASP A 64 0.10 13.38 17.10
C ASP A 64 -0.27 12.03 16.49
N ILE A 65 -0.59 11.07 17.33
CA ILE A 65 -1.04 9.74 16.93
C ILE A 65 -2.48 9.55 17.36
N ASP A 66 -3.26 8.85 16.53
CA ASP A 66 -4.63 8.44 16.87
C ASP A 66 -4.56 7.04 17.52
N PRO A 67 -4.66 6.93 18.86
CA PRO A 67 -4.50 5.66 19.56
C PRO A 67 -5.60 4.66 19.20
N ALA A 68 -6.79 5.10 18.78
CA ALA A 68 -7.86 4.20 18.36
C ALA A 68 -7.55 3.47 17.04
N SER A 69 -6.64 4.04 16.23
CA SER A 69 -6.25 3.47 14.95
C SER A 69 -5.10 2.48 15.04
N LEU A 70 -4.47 2.28 16.20
CA LEU A 70 -3.30 1.41 16.31
C LEU A 70 -3.68 -0.08 16.21
N PRO A 71 -2.80 -0.94 15.63
CA PRO A 71 -3.10 -2.36 15.42
C PRO A 71 -2.77 -3.14 16.70
N TYR A 72 -3.64 -3.04 17.70
CA TYR A 72 -3.49 -3.75 18.97
C TYR A 72 -3.56 -5.27 18.79
N ARG A 73 -2.78 -6.00 19.59
CA ARG A 73 -2.92 -7.46 19.71
C ARG A 73 -4.07 -7.78 20.64
N GLU A 74 -5.25 -8.00 20.07
CA GLU A 74 -6.49 -8.24 20.83
C GLU A 74 -6.36 -9.30 21.92
N ALA A 75 -5.66 -10.41 21.67
CA ALA A 75 -5.47 -11.47 22.68
C ALA A 75 -4.72 -10.97 23.93
N LEU A 76 -3.66 -10.15 23.76
CA LEU A 76 -2.94 -9.56 24.89
C LEU A 76 -3.80 -8.49 25.56
N LEU A 77 -4.43 -7.61 24.78
CA LEU A 77 -5.26 -6.53 25.30
C LEU A 77 -6.45 -7.04 26.12
N GLN A 78 -7.10 -8.12 25.68
CA GLN A 78 -8.17 -8.79 26.43
C GLN A 78 -7.65 -9.34 27.76
N ARG A 79 -6.45 -9.92 27.78
CA ARG A 79 -5.83 -10.37 29.02
C ARG A 79 -5.48 -9.22 29.96
N LEU A 80 -4.92 -8.13 29.46
CA LEU A 80 -4.63 -6.95 30.30
C LEU A 80 -5.91 -6.36 30.90
N ARG A 81 -7.01 -6.31 30.12
CA ARG A 81 -8.32 -5.89 30.63
C ARG A 81 -8.86 -6.83 31.71
N ALA A 82 -8.65 -8.14 31.57
CA ALA A 82 -9.06 -9.12 32.58
C ALA A 82 -8.22 -8.98 33.86
N ASP A 83 -6.89 -8.98 33.74
CA ASP A 83 -5.97 -8.82 34.86
C ASP A 83 -6.25 -7.49 35.62
N HIS A 84 -6.47 -6.38 34.90
CA HIS A 84 -6.79 -5.08 35.52
C HIS A 84 -8.14 -5.10 36.27
N ARG A 85 -9.19 -5.72 35.70
CA ARG A 85 -10.49 -5.89 36.37
C ARG A 85 -10.38 -6.76 37.62
N ASP A 86 -9.49 -7.74 37.61
CA ASP A 86 -9.23 -8.61 38.76
C ASP A 86 -8.43 -7.90 39.85
N GLY A 87 -7.98 -6.65 39.63
CA GLY A 87 -7.27 -5.82 40.60
C GLY A 87 -5.74 -5.89 40.50
N ARG A 88 -5.21 -6.51 39.44
CA ARG A 88 -3.77 -6.56 39.19
C ARG A 88 -3.27 -5.23 38.63
N LYS A 89 -2.18 -4.71 39.20
CA LYS A 89 -1.50 -3.51 38.69
C LYS A 89 -0.86 -3.80 37.32
N ILE A 90 -1.13 -2.96 36.33
CA ILE A 90 -0.57 -3.07 34.98
C ILE A 90 0.31 -1.84 34.70
N VAL A 91 1.52 -2.09 34.21
CA VAL A 91 2.53 -1.06 33.95
C VAL A 91 2.86 -1.03 32.46
N LEU A 92 2.76 0.12 31.81
CA LEU A 92 3.26 0.30 30.44
C LEU A 92 4.75 0.63 30.50
N ALA A 93 5.63 -0.28 30.05
CA ALA A 93 7.08 -0.12 30.09
C ALA A 93 7.68 -0.09 28.68
N THR A 94 7.83 1.10 28.11
CA THR A 94 8.17 1.30 26.69
C THR A 94 9.35 2.24 26.45
N GLY A 95 10.07 1.99 25.35
CA GLY A 95 11.06 2.92 24.80
C GLY A 95 10.46 4.05 23.95
N THR A 96 9.14 4.17 23.87
CA THR A 96 8.44 5.22 23.14
C THR A 96 8.41 6.54 23.96
N PRO A 97 8.40 7.73 23.31
CA PRO A 97 8.28 9.01 24.02
C PRO A 97 7.05 9.07 24.93
N ARG A 98 7.23 9.68 26.11
CA ARG A 98 6.17 9.86 27.12
C ARG A 98 4.85 10.35 26.54
N LYS A 99 4.88 11.39 25.69
CA LYS A 99 3.70 11.94 24.98
C LYS A 99 2.81 10.86 24.36
N PHE A 100 3.40 9.92 23.61
CA PHE A 100 2.66 8.85 22.94
C PHE A 100 2.24 7.75 23.91
N ALA A 101 3.12 7.37 24.84
CA ALA A 101 2.84 6.33 25.82
C ALA A 101 1.65 6.71 26.72
N GLU A 102 1.60 7.95 27.21
CA GLU A 102 0.51 8.46 28.05
C GLU A 102 -0.80 8.60 27.26
N THR A 103 -0.73 9.06 26.00
CA THR A 103 -1.92 9.12 25.12
C THR A 103 -2.55 7.73 24.92
N ILE A 104 -1.73 6.70 24.72
CA ILE A 104 -2.20 5.32 24.55
C ILE A 104 -2.71 4.75 25.88
N ALA A 105 -2.01 5.02 26.99
CA ALA A 105 -2.42 4.57 28.32
C ALA A 105 -3.79 5.15 28.71
N ALA A 106 -3.99 6.46 28.49
CA ALA A 106 -5.25 7.14 28.72
C ALA A 106 -6.38 6.60 27.83
N HIS A 107 -6.10 6.29 26.56
CA HIS A 107 -7.08 5.72 25.64
C HIS A 107 -7.55 4.31 26.05
N LEU A 108 -6.61 3.45 26.50
CA LEU A 108 -6.93 2.08 26.85
C LEU A 108 -7.52 1.94 28.26
N GLY A 109 -7.15 2.82 29.19
CA GLY A 109 -7.71 2.87 30.55
C GLY A 109 -7.39 1.63 31.41
N VAL A 110 -6.33 0.89 31.09
CA VAL A 110 -5.94 -0.34 31.80
C VAL A 110 -4.58 -0.25 32.50
N PHE A 111 -3.88 0.88 32.40
CA PHE A 111 -2.53 1.06 32.93
C PHE A 111 -2.54 1.95 34.16
N ASP A 112 -1.97 1.46 35.25
CA ASP A 112 -1.82 2.19 36.51
C ASP A 112 -0.57 3.06 36.53
N TYR A 113 0.46 2.66 35.77
CA TYR A 113 1.73 3.39 35.70
C TYR A 113 2.36 3.32 34.30
N VAL A 114 3.08 4.38 33.92
CA VAL A 114 3.75 4.50 32.62
C VAL A 114 5.24 4.79 32.80
N LEU A 115 6.07 3.82 32.43
CA LEU A 115 7.52 3.94 32.25
C LEU A 115 7.81 4.16 30.76
N ALA A 116 8.14 5.40 30.39
CA ALA A 116 8.39 5.80 29.01
C ALA A 116 9.75 6.49 28.85
N THR A 117 10.14 6.76 27.60
CA THR A 117 11.34 7.57 27.34
C THR A 117 11.04 9.03 27.59
N ASP A 118 11.83 9.62 28.50
CA ASP A 118 11.74 11.01 28.91
C ASP A 118 13.15 11.64 28.85
N GLY A 119 13.28 12.77 28.13
CA GLY A 119 14.56 13.44 27.90
C GLY A 119 15.58 12.64 27.05
N PRO A 120 16.90 12.76 27.32
CA PRO A 120 17.97 12.25 26.46
C PRO A 120 18.19 10.73 26.57
N HIS A 121 17.57 10.06 27.54
CA HIS A 121 17.83 8.67 27.86
C HIS A 121 16.72 7.75 27.35
N ASN A 122 17.03 6.99 26.29
CA ASN A 122 16.14 5.97 25.73
C ASN A 122 15.85 4.88 26.79
N MET A 123 14.57 4.67 27.12
CA MET A 123 14.10 3.68 28.10
C MET A 123 14.01 2.29 27.47
N THR A 124 15.16 1.70 27.13
CA THR A 124 15.23 0.38 26.48
C THR A 124 16.21 -0.55 27.20
N SER A 125 15.94 -1.86 27.08
CA SER A 125 16.80 -2.93 27.57
C SER A 125 17.25 -2.76 29.03
N GLY A 126 18.54 -2.51 29.28
CA GLY A 126 19.09 -2.41 30.64
C GLY A 126 18.41 -1.34 31.49
N ARG A 127 18.19 -0.14 30.95
CA ARG A 127 17.52 0.94 31.70
C ARG A 127 16.08 0.60 32.06
N LYS A 128 15.37 -0.07 31.13
CA LYS A 128 14.01 -0.55 31.38
C LYS A 128 13.99 -1.57 32.52
N ARG A 129 14.94 -2.52 32.50
CA ARG A 129 15.13 -3.49 33.60
C ARG A 129 15.41 -2.76 34.92
N ASP A 130 16.37 -1.84 34.94
CA ASP A 130 16.80 -1.15 36.17
C ASP A 130 15.67 -0.32 36.77
N ALA A 131 14.86 0.34 35.94
CA ALA A 131 13.68 1.08 36.39
C ALA A 131 12.59 0.16 36.97
N LEU A 132 12.37 -1.02 36.38
CA LEU A 132 11.41 -2.01 36.91
C LEU A 132 11.89 -2.64 38.22
N ILE A 133 13.18 -2.97 38.32
CA ILE A 133 13.79 -3.45 39.57
C ILE A 133 13.71 -2.37 40.65
N ALA A 134 13.99 -1.11 40.32
CA ALA A 134 13.89 -0.02 41.29
C ALA A 134 12.45 0.19 41.80
N ALA A 135 11.45 -0.03 40.94
CA ALA A 135 10.04 0.16 41.31
C ALA A 135 9.43 -1.04 42.06
N TYR A 136 9.85 -2.27 41.74
CA TYR A 136 9.16 -3.48 42.19
C TYR A 136 10.07 -4.56 42.78
N GLY A 137 11.40 -4.41 42.69
CA GLY A 137 12.38 -5.42 43.12
C GLY A 137 12.74 -6.43 42.03
N ASP A 138 13.86 -7.13 42.22
CA ASP A 138 14.29 -8.23 41.35
C ASP A 138 13.38 -9.45 41.54
N GLY A 139 12.79 -9.96 40.45
CA GLY A 139 11.73 -10.97 40.52
C GLY A 139 10.40 -10.46 41.10
N GLY A 140 10.22 -9.15 41.26
CA GLY A 140 9.02 -8.53 41.85
C GLY A 140 7.90 -8.18 40.86
N PHE A 141 8.07 -8.49 39.57
CA PHE A 141 7.11 -8.18 38.51
C PHE A 141 7.07 -9.28 37.44
N ASP A 142 5.94 -9.42 36.74
CA ASP A 142 5.88 -10.18 35.49
C ASP A 142 6.09 -9.24 34.30
N TYR A 143 6.61 -9.75 33.19
CA TYR A 143 6.91 -8.92 32.02
C TYR A 143 6.46 -9.53 30.70
N ALA A 144 5.73 -8.74 29.90
CA ALA A 144 5.38 -9.06 28.52
C ALA A 144 6.24 -8.26 27.53
N GLY A 145 6.93 -8.95 26.62
CA GLY A 145 7.82 -8.35 25.63
C GLY A 145 8.04 -9.26 24.41
N ASN A 146 8.80 -8.79 23.41
CA ASN A 146 8.88 -9.47 22.11
C ASN A 146 10.28 -9.55 21.48
N SER A 147 11.25 -8.79 21.98
CA SER A 147 12.47 -8.48 21.23
C SER A 147 13.77 -8.85 21.93
N ARG A 148 14.88 -8.77 21.19
CA ARG A 148 16.24 -8.84 21.76
C ARG A 148 16.46 -7.81 22.88
N HIS A 149 15.82 -6.63 22.82
CA HIS A 149 16.01 -5.61 23.85
C HIS A 149 15.39 -6.02 25.18
N ASP A 150 14.38 -6.89 25.15
CA ASP A 150 13.65 -7.36 26.33
C ASP A 150 14.35 -8.48 27.08
N LEU A 151 15.38 -9.12 26.50
CA LEU A 151 16.07 -10.26 27.11
C LEU A 151 16.61 -9.97 28.53
N LYS A 152 17.12 -8.76 28.76
CA LYS A 152 17.59 -8.34 30.09
C LYS A 152 16.46 -8.18 31.10
N VAL A 153 15.27 -7.80 30.63
CA VAL A 153 14.09 -7.63 31.48
C VAL A 153 13.46 -8.99 31.77
N PHE A 154 13.41 -9.88 30.78
CA PHE A 154 12.95 -11.25 30.98
C PHE A 154 13.73 -11.99 32.07
N GLY A 155 15.04 -11.78 32.15
CA GLY A 155 15.88 -12.40 33.20
C GLY A 155 15.67 -11.86 34.61
N ALA A 156 15.06 -10.68 34.77
CA ALA A 156 14.78 -10.06 36.07
C ALA A 156 13.28 -10.15 36.46
N ALA A 157 12.44 -10.63 35.56
CA ALA A 157 11.01 -10.81 35.80
C ALA A 157 10.76 -12.15 36.50
N ARG A 158 9.72 -12.23 37.34
CA ARG A 158 9.24 -13.49 37.92
C ARG A 158 8.76 -14.44 36.84
N ASN A 159 7.85 -13.97 35.98
CA ASN A 159 7.41 -14.68 34.78
C ASN A 159 7.53 -13.79 33.55
N ALA A 160 7.97 -14.39 32.45
CA ALA A 160 8.04 -13.74 31.14
C ALA A 160 6.92 -14.25 30.21
N ILE A 161 6.21 -13.31 29.58
CA ILE A 161 5.24 -13.57 28.52
C ILE A 161 5.85 -13.08 27.22
N VAL A 162 6.26 -14.01 26.37
CA VAL A 162 6.95 -13.70 25.12
C VAL A 162 5.92 -13.59 24.00
N VAL A 163 5.61 -12.35 23.64
CA VAL A 163 4.58 -12.00 22.67
C VAL A 163 5.21 -11.84 21.29
N ALA A 164 4.68 -12.51 20.27
CA ALA A 164 5.09 -12.38 18.88
C ALA A 164 6.63 -12.33 18.65
N PRO A 165 7.40 -13.30 19.19
CA PRO A 165 8.84 -13.14 19.35
C PRO A 165 9.62 -12.98 18.04
N ASP A 166 10.60 -12.07 18.08
CA ASP A 166 11.71 -12.03 17.13
C ASP A 166 12.58 -13.30 17.23
N ARG A 167 13.64 -13.38 16.41
CA ARG A 167 14.52 -14.55 16.39
C ARG A 167 15.22 -14.78 17.74
N HIS A 168 15.57 -13.72 18.47
CA HIS A 168 16.30 -13.78 19.73
C HIS A 168 15.37 -14.11 20.91
N ALA A 169 14.25 -13.40 21.04
CA ALA A 169 13.24 -13.67 22.05
C ALA A 169 12.66 -15.08 21.93
N ARG A 170 12.54 -15.61 20.70
CA ARG A 170 12.11 -17.00 20.48
C ARG A 170 13.12 -18.02 20.98
N ARG A 171 14.41 -17.78 20.74
CA ARG A 171 15.48 -18.64 21.25
C ARG A 171 15.52 -18.61 22.77
N TRP A 172 15.39 -17.43 23.36
CA TRP A 172 15.33 -17.27 24.81
C TRP A 172 14.11 -17.98 25.41
N GLN A 173 12.92 -17.78 24.82
CA GLN A 173 11.67 -18.43 25.23
C GLN A 173 11.78 -19.96 25.21
N ALA A 174 12.35 -20.53 24.15
CA ALA A 174 12.55 -21.98 24.02
C ALA A 174 13.51 -22.53 25.08
N ALA A 175 14.50 -21.75 25.52
CA ALA A 175 15.47 -22.15 26.54
C ALA A 175 14.93 -22.04 27.98
N HIS A 176 13.95 -21.16 28.23
CA HIS A 176 13.44 -20.88 29.58
C HIS A 176 11.98 -21.31 29.79
N SER A 177 11.38 -22.02 28.82
CA SER A 177 9.98 -22.50 28.85
C SER A 177 8.95 -21.41 29.19
N ALA A 178 9.23 -20.16 28.82
CA ALA A 178 8.36 -19.02 29.11
C ALA A 178 7.05 -19.06 28.31
N GLU A 179 5.99 -18.45 28.84
CA GLU A 179 4.69 -18.36 28.17
C GLU A 179 4.86 -17.68 26.80
N ARG A 180 4.20 -18.20 25.76
CA ARG A 180 4.30 -17.67 24.41
C ARG A 180 2.94 -17.31 23.83
N MET A 181 2.81 -16.06 23.39
CA MET A 181 1.70 -15.63 22.55
C MET A 181 2.19 -15.50 21.10
N PRO A 182 1.76 -16.39 20.17
CA PRO A 182 2.30 -16.40 18.81
C PRO A 182 1.83 -15.19 17.98
N ALA A 183 2.68 -14.76 17.05
CA ALA A 183 2.30 -13.82 16.00
C ALA A 183 1.44 -14.52 14.93
N PRO A 184 0.60 -13.78 14.18
CA PRO A 184 -0.05 -14.30 12.98
C PRO A 184 0.99 -14.87 12.00
N LYS A 185 0.71 -16.04 11.42
CA LYS A 185 1.61 -16.68 10.45
C LYS A 185 1.67 -15.84 9.16
N ARG A 186 2.89 -15.54 8.72
CA ARG A 186 3.14 -14.94 7.40
C ARG A 186 3.02 -16.03 6.34
N THR A 187 2.05 -15.91 5.44
CA THR A 187 1.84 -16.88 4.35
C THR A 187 2.30 -16.29 3.03
N LEU A 188 2.45 -17.11 1.98
CA LEU A 188 2.73 -16.62 0.62
C LEU A 188 1.71 -15.56 0.18
N LYS A 189 0.44 -15.74 0.57
CA LYS A 189 -0.64 -14.77 0.34
C LYS A 189 -0.34 -13.39 0.94
N THR A 190 0.35 -13.31 2.08
CA THR A 190 0.76 -12.04 2.68
C THR A 190 1.74 -11.28 1.77
N PHE A 191 2.72 -11.98 1.19
CA PHE A 191 3.70 -11.38 0.28
C PHE A 191 3.07 -11.00 -1.07
N VAL A 192 2.22 -11.86 -1.64
CA VAL A 192 1.47 -11.57 -2.87
C VAL A 192 0.57 -10.34 -2.68
N LYS A 193 -0.05 -10.20 -1.50
CA LYS A 193 -0.85 -9.03 -1.15
C LYS A 193 -0.01 -7.77 -0.98
N MET A 194 1.18 -7.88 -0.38
CA MET A 194 2.15 -6.79 -0.24
C MET A 194 2.60 -6.26 -1.60
N LEU A 195 2.99 -7.16 -2.51
CA LEU A 195 3.42 -6.79 -3.86
C LEU A 195 2.27 -6.26 -4.73
N ARG A 196 1.02 -6.49 -4.32
CA ARG A 196 -0.19 -6.19 -5.09
C ARG A 196 -0.15 -6.81 -6.50
N VAL A 197 0.22 -8.09 -6.61
CA VAL A 197 0.37 -8.81 -7.90
C VAL A 197 -0.85 -8.67 -8.81
N HIS A 198 -2.07 -8.61 -8.26
CA HIS A 198 -3.29 -8.35 -9.03
C HIS A 198 -3.27 -7.04 -9.84
N GLN A 199 -2.47 -6.03 -9.43
CA GLN A 199 -2.29 -4.77 -10.16
C GLN A 199 -1.28 -4.89 -11.30
N TRP A 200 -0.43 -5.92 -11.32
CA TRP A 200 0.54 -6.14 -12.42
C TRP A 200 -0.15 -6.37 -13.74
N LEU A 201 -1.40 -6.85 -13.72
CA LEU A 201 -2.24 -7.00 -14.90
C LEU A 201 -2.37 -5.71 -15.72
N LYS A 202 -2.30 -4.52 -15.08
CA LYS A 202 -2.30 -3.24 -15.80
C LYS A 202 -1.08 -3.08 -16.70
N ASN A 203 0.05 -3.68 -16.32
CA ASN A 203 1.28 -3.64 -17.08
C ASN A 203 1.22 -4.55 -18.32
N SER A 204 0.18 -5.38 -18.49
CA SER A 204 -0.07 -6.08 -19.75
C SER A 204 -0.27 -5.13 -20.92
N LEU A 205 -0.61 -3.85 -20.66
CA LEU A 205 -0.65 -2.79 -21.67
C LEU A 205 0.70 -2.53 -22.36
N ILE A 206 1.81 -2.96 -21.76
CA ILE A 206 3.15 -2.87 -22.37
C ILE A 206 3.24 -3.71 -23.64
N ALA A 207 2.46 -4.79 -23.75
CA ALA A 207 2.45 -5.62 -24.95
C ALA A 207 1.61 -5.04 -26.11
N VAL A 208 0.84 -3.97 -25.87
CA VAL A 208 -0.09 -3.42 -26.88
C VAL A 208 0.60 -3.02 -28.19
N PRO A 209 1.76 -2.32 -28.20
CA PRO A 209 2.43 -1.97 -29.46
C PRO A 209 2.85 -3.19 -30.27
N MET A 210 3.47 -4.18 -29.65
CA MET A 210 3.89 -5.44 -30.29
C MET A 210 2.68 -6.21 -30.87
N VAL A 211 1.56 -6.20 -30.16
CA VAL A 211 0.30 -6.81 -30.64
C VAL A 211 -0.17 -6.08 -31.89
N LEU A 212 -0.29 -4.75 -31.84
CA LEU A 212 -0.82 -3.98 -32.96
C LEU A 212 0.09 -3.95 -34.19
N SER A 213 1.39 -4.22 -34.04
CA SER A 213 2.34 -4.33 -35.16
C SER A 213 2.42 -5.73 -35.79
N HIS A 214 1.58 -6.69 -35.36
CA HIS A 214 1.57 -8.07 -35.84
C HIS A 214 2.84 -8.90 -35.57
N GLU A 215 3.73 -8.44 -34.70
CA GLU A 215 5.02 -9.07 -34.39
C GLU A 215 4.92 -10.17 -33.30
N TYR A 216 3.78 -10.85 -33.23
CA TYR A 216 3.45 -11.79 -32.14
C TYR A 216 4.39 -13.00 -32.04
N PHE A 217 5.06 -13.37 -33.14
CA PHE A 217 5.97 -14.51 -33.20
C PHE A 217 7.44 -14.12 -33.05
N ASN A 218 7.73 -12.84 -32.85
CA ASN A 218 9.08 -12.33 -32.67
C ASN A 218 9.56 -12.61 -31.24
N ILE A 219 10.33 -13.68 -31.08
CA ILE A 219 10.85 -14.13 -29.78
C ILE A 219 11.62 -13.02 -29.04
N ASN A 220 12.34 -12.17 -29.78
CA ASN A 220 13.09 -11.07 -29.19
C ASN A 220 12.15 -10.00 -28.61
N MET A 221 11.10 -9.60 -29.34
CA MET A 221 10.11 -8.64 -28.84
C MET A 221 9.30 -9.18 -27.65
N ILE A 222 8.99 -10.48 -27.65
CA ILE A 222 8.36 -11.13 -26.50
C ILE A 222 9.26 -11.01 -25.27
N TRP A 223 10.56 -11.31 -25.40
CA TRP A 223 11.51 -11.17 -24.31
C TRP A 223 11.63 -9.73 -23.82
N GLN A 224 11.68 -8.76 -24.73
CA GLN A 224 11.71 -7.33 -24.38
C GLN A 224 10.44 -6.91 -23.62
N CYS A 225 9.26 -7.33 -24.09
CA CYS A 225 7.99 -7.09 -23.41
C CYS A 225 7.95 -7.73 -22.01
N LEU A 226 8.48 -8.94 -21.85
CA LEU A 226 8.55 -9.62 -20.56
C LEU A 226 9.48 -8.89 -19.57
N LEU A 227 10.67 -8.48 -20.02
CA LEU A 227 11.59 -7.67 -19.21
C LEU A 227 10.96 -6.34 -18.81
N ALA A 228 10.31 -5.65 -19.75
CA ALA A 228 9.61 -4.40 -19.50
C ALA A 228 8.46 -4.58 -18.50
N PHE A 229 7.69 -5.66 -18.63
CA PHE A 229 6.62 -6.04 -17.70
C PHE A 229 7.16 -6.29 -16.29
N VAL A 230 8.26 -7.03 -16.14
CA VAL A 230 8.90 -7.29 -14.85
C VAL A 230 9.41 -5.97 -14.26
N ALA A 231 10.07 -5.13 -15.07
CA ALA A 231 10.59 -3.84 -14.62
C ALA A 231 9.49 -2.92 -14.08
N PHE A 232 8.42 -2.71 -14.85
CA PHE A 232 7.26 -1.92 -14.43
C PHE A 232 6.56 -2.51 -13.23
N SER A 233 6.44 -3.84 -13.15
CA SER A 233 5.78 -4.51 -12.03
C SER A 233 6.55 -4.37 -10.73
N ALA A 234 7.87 -4.53 -10.77
CA ALA A 234 8.74 -4.36 -9.61
C ALA A 234 8.73 -2.91 -9.10
N VAL A 235 8.91 -1.93 -10.01
CA VAL A 235 8.85 -0.50 -9.67
C VAL A 235 7.47 -0.11 -9.13
N ALA A 236 6.38 -0.57 -9.77
CA ALA A 236 5.03 -0.31 -9.27
C ALA A 236 4.80 -0.90 -7.87
N SER A 237 5.26 -2.13 -7.60
CA SER A 237 5.19 -2.73 -6.27
C SER A 237 5.97 -1.94 -5.22
N ALA A 238 7.16 -1.42 -5.54
CA ALA A 238 7.91 -0.55 -4.63
C ALA A 238 7.14 0.73 -4.27
N ILE A 239 6.52 1.37 -5.27
CA ILE A 239 5.70 2.57 -5.05
C ILE A 239 4.44 2.24 -4.24
N TYR A 240 3.83 1.08 -4.48
CA TYR A 240 2.67 0.64 -3.69
C TYR A 240 3.01 0.38 -2.22
N ILE A 241 4.20 -0.17 -1.93
CA ILE A 241 4.68 -0.34 -0.55
C ILE A 241 4.88 1.04 0.10
N LEU A 242 5.52 1.98 -0.60
CA LEU A 242 5.69 3.35 -0.09
C LEU A 242 4.35 4.02 0.21
N ASN A 243 3.36 3.85 -0.67
CA ASN A 243 2.01 4.36 -0.47
C ASN A 243 1.33 3.74 0.75
N ASP A 244 1.49 2.43 0.96
CA ASP A 244 0.93 1.75 2.14
C ASP A 244 1.51 2.32 3.44
N PHE A 245 2.76 2.78 3.47
CA PHE A 245 3.35 3.44 4.64
C PHE A 245 2.72 4.81 4.92
N PHE A 246 2.50 5.62 3.89
CA PHE A 246 1.86 6.93 4.07
C PHE A 246 0.37 6.82 4.42
N ASP A 247 -0.30 5.75 4.00
CA ASP A 247 -1.74 5.58 4.17
C ASP A 247 -2.13 4.63 5.32
N LEU A 248 -1.20 4.21 6.20
CA LEU A 248 -1.44 3.30 7.33
C LEU A 248 -2.71 3.64 8.15
N ALA A 249 -2.80 4.86 8.69
CA ALA A 249 -3.92 5.26 9.52
C ALA A 249 -5.27 5.27 8.76
N LEU A 250 -5.26 5.66 7.49
CA LEU A 250 -6.45 5.65 6.63
C LEU A 250 -6.86 4.22 6.26
N ASP A 251 -5.89 3.37 5.95
CA ASP A 251 -6.13 1.98 5.59
C ASP A 251 -6.74 1.19 6.76
N ARG A 252 -6.33 1.46 8.00
CA ARG A 252 -6.88 0.81 9.20
C ARG A 252 -8.34 1.16 9.48
N LYS A 253 -8.78 2.37 9.12
CA LYS A 253 -10.19 2.79 9.25
C LYS A 253 -11.08 2.20 8.14
N HIS A 254 -10.51 1.70 7.05
CA HIS A 254 -11.26 1.22 5.91
C HIS A 254 -11.68 -0.26 6.05
N PRO A 255 -12.93 -0.65 5.69
CA PRO A 255 -13.47 -1.99 5.91
C PRO A 255 -12.61 -3.15 5.37
N THR A 256 -12.11 -3.01 4.13
CA THR A 256 -11.28 -4.03 3.46
C THR A 256 -9.77 -3.76 3.54
N LYS A 257 -9.32 -2.49 3.47
CA LYS A 257 -7.88 -2.12 3.46
C LYS A 257 -7.21 -2.30 4.82
N ARG A 258 -7.96 -2.39 5.93
CA ARG A 258 -7.40 -2.70 7.27
C ARG A 258 -6.63 -4.00 7.33
N ASN A 259 -6.96 -4.93 6.42
CA ASN A 259 -6.30 -6.23 6.30
C ASN A 259 -5.01 -6.18 5.46
N ARG A 260 -4.55 -5.01 5.00
CA ARG A 260 -3.28 -4.88 4.27
C ARG A 260 -2.10 -5.25 5.18
N PRO A 261 -1.03 -5.89 4.65
CA PRO A 261 0.03 -6.44 5.48
C PRO A 261 0.72 -5.46 6.44
N PHE A 262 0.89 -4.20 6.04
CA PHE A 262 1.49 -3.17 6.90
C PHE A 262 0.46 -2.53 7.84
N ALA A 263 -0.76 -2.29 7.36
CA ALA A 263 -1.85 -1.75 8.18
C ALA A 263 -2.21 -2.67 9.36
N SER A 264 -2.24 -3.98 9.14
CA SER A 264 -2.51 -4.98 10.19
C SER A 264 -1.29 -5.35 11.04
N GLY A 265 -0.08 -4.84 10.72
CA GLY A 265 1.17 -5.21 11.39
C GLY A 265 1.65 -6.64 11.12
N ALA A 266 1.16 -7.30 10.07
CA ALA A 266 1.64 -8.63 9.67
C ALA A 266 3.09 -8.58 9.12
N LEU A 267 3.44 -7.49 8.44
CA LEU A 267 4.78 -7.17 7.98
C LEU A 267 5.23 -5.84 8.61
N SER A 268 6.51 -5.76 8.96
CA SER A 268 7.10 -4.56 9.55
C SER A 268 7.50 -3.55 8.47
N ILE A 269 7.51 -2.26 8.82
CA ILE A 269 7.95 -1.18 7.92
C ILE A 269 9.41 -1.37 7.46
N PRO A 270 10.38 -1.73 8.34
CA PRO A 270 11.75 -2.04 7.89
C PRO A 270 11.83 -3.14 6.84
N PHE A 271 11.01 -4.19 6.96
CA PHE A 271 10.97 -5.25 5.94
C PHE A 271 10.47 -4.69 4.60
N GLY A 272 9.43 -3.86 4.62
CA GLY A 272 8.92 -3.24 3.40
C GLY A 272 9.92 -2.27 2.76
N LEU A 273 10.69 -1.51 3.54
CA LEU A 273 11.78 -0.68 3.01
C LEU A 273 12.87 -1.51 2.32
N GLY A 274 13.28 -2.64 2.93
CA GLY A 274 14.20 -3.58 2.29
C GLY A 274 13.62 -4.17 1.01
N ALA A 275 12.34 -4.56 1.02
CA ALA A 275 11.66 -5.06 -0.17
C ALA A 275 11.57 -4.00 -1.28
N MET A 276 11.32 -2.73 -0.95
CA MET A 276 11.34 -1.63 -1.92
C MET A 276 12.71 -1.50 -2.59
N ALA A 277 13.80 -1.52 -1.82
CA ALA A 277 15.16 -1.41 -2.37
C ALA A 277 15.45 -2.57 -3.35
N VAL A 278 15.09 -3.80 -2.98
CA VAL A 278 15.25 -4.99 -3.83
C VAL A 278 14.39 -4.88 -5.10
N LEU A 279 13.13 -4.47 -4.98
CA LEU A 279 12.23 -4.32 -6.13
C LEU A 279 12.69 -3.23 -7.10
N LEU A 280 13.18 -2.10 -6.58
CA LEU A 280 13.76 -1.04 -7.42
C LEU A 280 15.03 -1.53 -8.12
N ALA A 281 15.89 -2.28 -7.43
CA ALA A 281 17.08 -2.88 -8.03
C ALA A 281 16.71 -3.87 -9.14
N ILE A 282 15.71 -4.73 -8.93
CA ILE A 282 15.19 -5.64 -9.98
C ILE A 282 14.65 -4.83 -11.16
N GLY A 283 13.88 -3.78 -10.89
CA GLY A 283 13.27 -2.95 -11.92
C GLY A 283 14.32 -2.25 -12.81
N ILE A 284 15.34 -1.68 -12.18
CA ILE A 284 16.45 -1.04 -12.88
C ILE A 284 17.30 -2.07 -13.62
N ALA A 285 17.64 -3.20 -12.99
CA ALA A 285 18.44 -4.24 -13.63
C ALA A 285 17.75 -4.82 -14.88
N ALA A 286 16.45 -5.08 -14.81
CA ALA A 286 15.67 -5.50 -15.98
C ALA A 286 15.60 -4.40 -17.05
N GLY A 287 15.46 -3.13 -16.64
CA GLY A 287 15.47 -1.99 -17.56
C GLY A 287 16.81 -1.74 -18.26
N LEU A 288 17.94 -2.05 -17.60
CA LEU A 288 19.29 -1.92 -18.19
C LEU A 288 19.55 -2.93 -19.32
N LEU A 289 18.73 -3.98 -19.42
CA LEU A 289 18.76 -4.95 -20.53
C LEU A 289 17.90 -4.52 -21.73
N LEU A 290 17.26 -3.35 -21.64
CA LEU A 290 16.38 -2.77 -22.66
C LEU A 290 17.01 -1.49 -23.23
N PRO A 291 16.47 -0.96 -24.36
CA PRO A 291 16.93 0.31 -24.91
C PRO A 291 16.91 1.46 -23.87
N THR A 292 17.83 2.42 -24.00
CA THR A 292 17.96 3.55 -23.06
C THR A 292 16.70 4.41 -22.98
N GLU A 293 15.93 4.48 -24.06
CA GLU A 293 14.62 5.14 -24.12
C GLU A 293 13.64 4.56 -23.09
N PHE A 294 13.63 3.24 -22.91
CA PHE A 294 12.79 2.57 -21.92
C PHE A 294 13.13 3.01 -20.48
N LEU A 295 14.41 3.19 -20.17
CA LEU A 295 14.85 3.71 -18.86
C LEU A 295 14.33 5.13 -18.61
N GLY A 296 14.33 5.97 -19.63
CA GLY A 296 13.72 7.30 -19.58
C GLY A 296 12.22 7.23 -19.26
N VAL A 297 11.48 6.36 -19.93
CA VAL A 297 10.05 6.14 -19.68
C VAL A 297 9.79 5.58 -18.27
N LEU A 298 10.60 4.63 -17.81
CA LEU A 298 10.50 4.05 -16.47
C LEU A 298 10.79 5.09 -15.37
N ALA A 299 11.81 5.93 -15.58
CA ALA A 299 12.13 7.05 -14.68
C ALA A 299 10.99 8.08 -14.64
N GLY A 300 10.46 8.47 -15.79
CA GLY A 300 9.28 9.33 -15.88
C GLY A 300 8.06 8.74 -15.16
N TYR A 301 7.80 7.44 -15.35
CA TYR A 301 6.75 6.71 -14.65
C TYR A 301 6.94 6.75 -13.12
N LEU A 302 8.17 6.54 -12.63
CA LEU A 302 8.50 6.62 -11.20
C LEU A 302 8.21 8.02 -10.63
N VAL A 303 8.63 9.08 -11.34
CA VAL A 303 8.42 10.47 -10.93
C VAL A 303 6.94 10.81 -10.90
N VAL A 304 6.21 10.55 -11.98
CA VAL A 304 4.78 10.88 -12.09
C VAL A 304 3.94 10.07 -11.09
N THR A 305 4.25 8.79 -10.88
CA THR A 305 3.50 7.97 -9.92
C THR A 305 3.77 8.41 -8.48
N THR A 306 5.02 8.78 -8.16
CA THR A 306 5.35 9.37 -6.85
C THR A 306 4.66 10.72 -6.63
N ALA A 307 4.72 11.62 -7.62
CA ALA A 307 4.05 12.92 -7.58
C ALA A 307 2.52 12.78 -7.45
N TYR A 308 1.94 11.80 -8.13
CA TYR A 308 0.53 11.46 -8.01
C TYR A 308 0.16 11.09 -6.57
N SER A 309 0.95 10.20 -5.96
CA SER A 309 0.73 9.73 -4.59
C SER A 309 0.83 10.83 -3.53
N LEU A 310 1.77 11.77 -3.70
CA LEU A 310 2.03 12.84 -2.74
C LEU A 310 1.02 13.99 -2.90
N SER A 311 0.77 14.40 -4.16
CA SER A 311 0.10 15.67 -4.46
C SER A 311 -1.08 15.53 -5.41
N PHE A 312 -0.90 14.98 -6.63
CA PHE A 312 -1.96 15.10 -7.66
C PHE A 312 -3.24 14.36 -7.29
N LYS A 313 -3.16 13.29 -6.49
CA LYS A 313 -4.35 12.57 -6.01
C LYS A 313 -5.34 13.45 -5.24
N ARG A 314 -4.89 14.60 -4.71
CA ARG A 314 -5.70 15.55 -3.93
C ARG A 314 -6.29 16.69 -4.78
N MET A 315 -5.83 16.86 -6.02
CA MET A 315 -6.24 17.93 -6.92
C MET A 315 -7.41 17.46 -7.79
N LEU A 316 -8.43 18.31 -7.95
CA LEU A 316 -9.59 18.02 -8.78
C LEU A 316 -9.17 17.81 -10.24
N LEU A 317 -9.66 16.75 -10.88
CA LEU A 317 -9.38 16.33 -12.27
C LEU A 317 -7.93 15.95 -12.60
N ALA A 318 -6.94 16.57 -11.96
CA ALA A 318 -5.54 16.22 -12.15
C ALA A 318 -5.26 14.75 -11.79
N ASP A 319 -6.01 14.17 -10.84
CA ASP A 319 -5.86 12.77 -10.49
C ASP A 319 -6.29 11.82 -11.62
N VAL A 320 -7.46 12.03 -12.25
CA VAL A 320 -7.95 11.21 -13.36
C VAL A 320 -7.16 11.41 -14.65
N LEU A 321 -6.74 12.64 -14.94
CA LEU A 321 -5.86 12.94 -16.08
C LEU A 321 -4.50 12.26 -15.90
N THR A 322 -3.93 12.32 -14.69
CA THR A 322 -2.68 11.61 -14.39
C THR A 322 -2.86 10.10 -14.48
N LEU A 323 -3.97 9.54 -13.98
CA LEU A 323 -4.25 8.12 -14.11
C LEU A 323 -4.33 7.69 -15.58
N ALA A 324 -5.06 8.44 -16.42
CA ALA A 324 -5.13 8.20 -17.86
C ALA A 324 -3.74 8.21 -18.50
N GLY A 325 -2.94 9.25 -18.20
CA GLY A 325 -1.56 9.35 -18.65
C GLY A 325 -0.69 8.17 -18.19
N LEU A 326 -0.79 7.74 -16.94
CA LEU A 326 -0.04 6.58 -16.41
C LEU A 326 -0.42 5.27 -17.10
N TYR A 327 -1.68 5.10 -17.52
CA TYR A 327 -2.05 3.96 -18.36
C TYR A 327 -1.44 4.06 -19.76
N THR A 328 -1.50 5.23 -20.40
CA THR A 328 -0.87 5.48 -21.72
C THR A 328 0.65 5.31 -21.68
N VAL A 329 1.32 5.73 -20.60
CA VAL A 329 2.77 5.55 -20.42
C VAL A 329 3.19 4.08 -20.48
N ARG A 330 2.30 3.13 -20.14
CA ARG A 330 2.61 1.69 -20.29
C ARG A 330 2.68 1.28 -21.74
N VAL A 331 1.82 1.83 -22.59
CA VAL A 331 1.88 1.63 -24.04
C VAL A 331 3.17 2.23 -24.60
N LEU A 332 3.54 3.45 -24.16
CA LEU A 332 4.82 4.07 -24.52
C LEU A 332 6.04 3.26 -24.05
N ALA A 333 5.95 2.64 -22.88
CA ALA A 333 7.01 1.78 -22.37
C ALA A 333 7.17 0.51 -23.22
N GLY A 334 6.08 -0.05 -23.72
CA GLY A 334 6.12 -1.13 -24.72
C GLY A 334 6.86 -0.73 -25.97
N ALA A 335 6.47 0.42 -26.54
CA ALA A 335 7.09 1.00 -27.73
C ALA A 335 8.59 1.23 -27.55
N ALA A 336 8.99 1.85 -26.44
CA ALA A 336 10.40 2.09 -26.11
C ALA A 336 11.19 0.81 -25.80
N ALA A 337 10.53 -0.27 -25.37
CA ALA A 337 11.20 -1.55 -25.12
C ALA A 337 11.42 -2.35 -26.41
N THR A 338 10.46 -2.30 -27.34
CA THR A 338 10.49 -3.11 -28.58
C THR A 338 10.98 -2.35 -29.81
N GLY A 339 11.11 -1.02 -29.73
CA GLY A 339 11.43 -0.16 -30.87
C GLY A 339 10.26 0.02 -31.85
N VAL A 340 9.05 -0.42 -31.48
CA VAL A 340 7.85 -0.28 -32.32
C VAL A 340 7.34 1.15 -32.21
N GLU A 341 7.20 1.83 -33.35
CA GLU A 341 6.61 3.17 -33.39
C GLU A 341 5.12 3.15 -33.06
N VAL A 342 4.69 4.09 -32.22
CA VAL A 342 3.28 4.26 -31.86
C VAL A 342 2.68 5.42 -32.61
N SER A 343 1.51 5.19 -33.22
CA SER A 343 0.80 6.25 -33.92
C SER A 343 0.23 7.28 -32.93
N PHE A 344 0.19 8.53 -33.34
CA PHE A 344 -0.47 9.61 -32.57
C PHE A 344 -1.94 9.24 -32.25
N TRP A 345 -2.63 8.63 -33.22
CA TRP A 345 -4.01 8.18 -33.07
C TRP A 345 -4.20 7.12 -31.98
N LEU A 346 -3.28 6.16 -31.87
CA LEU A 346 -3.32 5.15 -30.81
C LEU A 346 -3.15 5.79 -29.43
N LEU A 347 -2.27 6.78 -29.30
CA LEU A 347 -2.07 7.51 -28.05
C LEU A 347 -3.29 8.36 -27.69
N ALA A 348 -3.87 9.07 -28.67
CA ALA A 348 -5.08 9.87 -28.48
C ALA A 348 -6.26 8.98 -28.04
N PHE A 349 -6.47 7.85 -28.71
CA PHE A 349 -7.43 6.82 -28.32
C PHE A 349 -7.21 6.37 -26.87
N SER A 350 -5.97 5.99 -26.55
CA SER A 350 -5.59 5.48 -25.23
C SER A 350 -5.90 6.50 -24.13
N ILE A 351 -5.59 7.77 -24.33
CA ILE A 351 -5.86 8.83 -23.35
C ILE A 351 -7.36 8.93 -23.06
N PHE A 352 -8.22 9.04 -24.08
CA PHE A 352 -9.67 9.14 -23.86
C PHE A 352 -10.28 7.86 -23.27
N PHE A 353 -9.82 6.69 -23.73
CA PHE A 353 -10.27 5.41 -23.21
C PHE A 353 -9.91 5.26 -21.73
N PHE A 354 -8.66 5.51 -21.35
CA PHE A 354 -8.22 5.40 -19.96
C PHE A 354 -8.75 6.54 -19.08
N LEU A 355 -9.02 7.72 -19.63
CA LEU A 355 -9.71 8.81 -18.91
C LEU A 355 -11.14 8.40 -18.55
N SER A 356 -11.86 7.78 -19.48
CA SER A 356 -13.19 7.21 -19.20
C SER A 356 -13.12 6.21 -18.04
N LEU A 357 -12.20 5.24 -18.09
CA LEU A 357 -12.03 4.26 -17.01
C LEU A 357 -11.58 4.89 -15.68
N ALA A 358 -10.73 5.93 -15.71
CA ALA A 358 -10.32 6.65 -14.52
C ALA A 358 -11.50 7.40 -13.87
N LEU A 359 -12.37 8.00 -14.68
CA LEU A 359 -13.59 8.68 -14.24
C LEU A 359 -14.61 7.68 -13.67
N VAL A 360 -14.78 6.50 -14.29
CA VAL A 360 -15.59 5.41 -13.72
C VAL A 360 -15.13 5.09 -12.29
N LYS A 361 -13.82 4.97 -12.09
CA LYS A 361 -13.25 4.69 -10.77
C LYS A 361 -13.54 5.78 -9.75
N ARG A 362 -13.57 7.06 -10.15
CA ARG A 362 -13.96 8.17 -9.26
C ARG A 362 -15.45 8.15 -8.98
N TYR A 363 -16.28 7.90 -9.99
CA TYR A 363 -17.73 7.79 -9.87
C TYR A 363 -18.13 6.73 -8.84
N VAL A 364 -17.53 5.54 -8.90
CA VAL A 364 -17.80 4.47 -7.93
C VAL A 364 -17.31 4.84 -6.52
N GLU A 365 -16.15 5.47 -6.38
CA GLU A 365 -15.66 5.94 -5.07
C GLU A 365 -16.58 6.99 -4.45
N LEU A 366 -17.11 7.92 -5.25
CA LEU A 366 -18.09 8.92 -4.82
C LEU A 366 -19.41 8.29 -4.37
N ARG A 367 -19.88 7.25 -5.06
CA ARG A 367 -21.12 6.57 -4.69
C ARG A 367 -21.02 5.66 -3.49
N THR A 368 -19.87 5.03 -3.28
CA THR A 368 -19.68 4.02 -2.23
C THR A 368 -19.22 4.60 -0.90
N THR A 369 -18.70 5.83 -0.91
CA THR A 369 -18.23 6.51 0.31
C THR A 369 -19.34 7.34 0.90
N ALA A 370 -19.72 7.07 2.16
CA ALA A 370 -20.60 7.95 2.92
C ALA A 370 -19.85 9.24 3.27
N ILE A 371 -20.22 10.37 2.65
CA ILE A 371 -19.59 11.67 2.85
C ILE A 371 -20.69 12.66 3.27
N PRO A 372 -20.49 13.46 4.33
CA PRO A 372 -21.40 14.56 4.65
C PRO A 372 -21.52 15.56 3.50
N VAL A 373 -22.68 16.19 3.34
CA VAL A 373 -22.90 17.21 2.30
C VAL A 373 -21.92 18.37 2.48
N GLY A 374 -21.31 18.85 1.39
CA GLY A 374 -20.29 19.91 1.39
C GLY A 374 -18.85 19.46 1.72
N GLU A 375 -18.67 18.25 2.27
CA GLU A 375 -17.35 17.69 2.55
C GLU A 375 -16.74 16.98 1.34
N ARG A 376 -15.41 16.83 1.36
CA ARG A 376 -14.65 16.14 0.32
C ARG A 376 -14.35 14.71 0.74
N ILE A 377 -14.18 13.82 -0.24
CA ILE A 377 -13.59 12.50 0.03
C ILE A 377 -12.21 12.71 0.67
N ALA A 378 -11.95 12.00 1.78
CA ALA A 378 -10.67 12.06 2.48
C ALA A 378 -9.49 11.80 1.51
N GLY A 379 -8.64 12.81 1.34
CA GLY A 379 -7.46 12.73 0.47
C GLY A 379 -7.74 12.91 -1.02
N ARG A 380 -8.92 13.39 -1.42
CA ARG A 380 -9.32 13.68 -2.81
C ARG A 380 -9.93 15.07 -2.94
N GLY A 381 -9.93 15.59 -4.17
CA GLY A 381 -10.49 16.90 -4.51
C GLY A 381 -11.99 16.93 -4.83
N TYR A 382 -12.71 15.82 -4.64
CA TYR A 382 -14.10 15.65 -5.10
C TYR A 382 -15.12 15.69 -3.96
N ARG A 383 -16.33 16.14 -4.29
CA ARG A 383 -17.55 16.14 -3.48
C ARG A 383 -18.62 15.24 -4.10
N ILE A 384 -19.62 14.84 -3.30
CA ILE A 384 -20.78 14.07 -3.80
C ILE A 384 -21.50 14.80 -4.95
N GLU A 385 -21.55 16.13 -4.90
CA GLU A 385 -22.14 16.99 -5.93
C GLU A 385 -21.50 16.78 -7.32
N ASP A 386 -20.20 16.41 -7.37
CA ASP A 386 -19.47 16.23 -8.62
C ASP A 386 -19.82 14.92 -9.33
N GLN A 387 -20.63 14.05 -8.72
CA GLN A 387 -20.86 12.70 -9.23
C GLN A 387 -21.51 12.70 -10.62
N GLU A 388 -22.44 13.61 -10.89
CA GLU A 388 -23.10 13.69 -12.20
C GLU A 388 -22.17 14.20 -13.29
N ILE A 389 -21.42 15.27 -13.03
CA ILE A 389 -20.47 15.82 -14.01
C ILE A 389 -19.34 14.83 -14.31
N VAL A 390 -18.88 14.07 -13.31
CA VAL A 390 -17.90 12.98 -13.48
C VAL A 390 -18.45 11.88 -14.39
N ALA A 391 -19.73 11.53 -14.25
CA ALA A 391 -20.37 10.53 -15.10
C ALA A 391 -20.51 11.02 -16.56
N GLN A 392 -20.95 12.25 -16.75
CA GLN A 392 -21.12 12.86 -18.07
C GLN A 392 -19.77 12.99 -18.78
N ALA A 393 -18.74 13.51 -18.11
CA ALA A 393 -17.38 13.62 -18.66
C ALA A 393 -16.79 12.25 -19.03
N GLY A 394 -17.09 11.23 -18.23
CA GLY A 394 -16.64 9.87 -18.47
C GLY A 394 -17.30 9.20 -19.66
N MET A 395 -18.62 9.38 -19.82
CA MET A 395 -19.35 8.96 -21.02
C MET A 395 -18.87 9.72 -22.26
N ALA A 396 -18.68 11.04 -22.18
CA ALA A 396 -18.13 11.84 -23.28
C ALA A 396 -16.74 11.35 -23.71
N SER A 397 -15.88 10.99 -22.74
CA SER A 397 -14.56 10.40 -23.01
C SER A 397 -14.67 9.02 -23.67
N ALA A 398 -15.65 8.19 -23.28
CA ALA A 398 -15.90 6.89 -23.92
C ALA A 398 -16.27 7.05 -25.40
N PHE A 399 -17.24 7.92 -25.71
CA PHE A 399 -17.63 8.23 -27.09
C PHE A 399 -16.48 8.83 -27.89
N SER A 400 -15.70 9.74 -27.30
CA SER A 400 -14.52 10.32 -27.94
C SER A 400 -13.47 9.26 -28.27
N SER A 401 -13.24 8.28 -27.39
CA SER A 401 -12.32 7.17 -27.68
C SER A 401 -12.79 6.32 -28.85
N ALA A 402 -14.09 5.99 -28.92
CA ALA A 402 -14.64 5.22 -30.03
C ALA A 402 -14.58 5.99 -31.36
N LEU A 403 -14.85 7.30 -31.34
CA LEU A 403 -14.73 8.17 -32.50
C LEU A 403 -13.29 8.25 -33.00
N VAL A 404 -12.33 8.50 -32.10
CA VAL A 404 -10.89 8.55 -32.45
C VAL A 404 -10.43 7.21 -33.03
N LEU A 405 -10.90 6.09 -32.49
CA LEU A 405 -10.59 4.76 -33.00
C LEU A 405 -11.19 4.53 -34.40
N ALA A 406 -12.43 4.99 -34.65
CA ALA A 406 -13.05 4.92 -35.97
C ALA A 406 -12.28 5.77 -37.01
N LEU A 407 -11.85 6.98 -36.63
CA LEU A 407 -11.01 7.84 -37.49
C LEU A 407 -9.65 7.21 -37.78
N TYR A 408 -9.05 6.55 -36.78
CA TYR A 408 -7.80 5.81 -36.97
C TYR A 408 -7.96 4.68 -37.98
N MET A 409 -9.06 3.92 -37.91
CA MET A 409 -9.33 2.81 -38.83
C MET A 409 -9.49 3.24 -40.28
N ASP A 410 -9.92 4.47 -40.51
CA ASP A 410 -10.03 5.04 -41.86
C ASP A 410 -8.72 5.64 -42.38
N SER A 411 -7.67 5.70 -41.53
CA SER A 411 -6.38 6.30 -41.89
C SER A 411 -5.61 5.46 -42.90
N VAL A 412 -4.74 6.15 -43.67
CA VAL A 412 -3.86 5.52 -44.67
C VAL A 412 -2.98 4.43 -44.05
N ALA A 413 -2.45 4.66 -42.85
CA ALA A 413 -1.60 3.71 -42.14
C ALA A 413 -2.29 2.37 -41.86
N VAL A 414 -3.58 2.40 -41.49
CA VAL A 414 -4.35 1.15 -41.26
C VAL A 414 -4.66 0.44 -42.57
N ARG A 415 -4.95 1.18 -43.63
CA ARG A 415 -5.21 0.61 -44.96
C ARG A 415 -3.97 -0.06 -45.57
N GLU A 416 -2.77 0.41 -45.21
CA GLU A 416 -1.51 -0.23 -45.61
C GLU A 416 -1.16 -1.45 -44.76
N LEU A 417 -1.48 -1.41 -43.46
CA LEU A 417 -1.16 -2.47 -42.52
C LEU A 417 -2.11 -3.69 -42.60
N TYR A 418 -3.36 -3.46 -43.00
CA TYR A 418 -4.41 -4.48 -43.02
C TYR A 418 -4.90 -4.73 -44.45
N PRO A 419 -4.75 -5.95 -45.01
CA PRO A 419 -5.33 -6.33 -46.30
C PRO A 419 -6.85 -6.14 -46.39
N HIS A 420 -7.53 -6.33 -45.27
CA HIS A 420 -8.99 -6.24 -45.16
C HIS A 420 -9.43 -5.26 -44.06
N PRO A 421 -9.29 -3.93 -44.25
CA PRO A 421 -9.55 -2.93 -43.21
C PRO A 421 -10.99 -2.93 -42.68
N TRP A 422 -11.97 -3.34 -43.50
CA TRP A 422 -13.37 -3.43 -43.08
C TRP A 422 -13.62 -4.46 -41.98
N LEU A 423 -12.75 -5.47 -41.83
CA LEU A 423 -12.84 -6.44 -40.73
C LEU A 423 -12.41 -5.83 -39.40
N VAL A 424 -11.57 -4.79 -39.43
CA VAL A 424 -11.07 -4.09 -38.24
C VAL A 424 -12.07 -3.02 -37.78
N TRP A 425 -12.86 -2.45 -38.69
CA TRP A 425 -13.84 -1.39 -38.41
C TRP A 425 -14.80 -1.67 -37.23
N PRO A 426 -15.35 -2.90 -37.03
CA PRO A 426 -16.25 -3.20 -35.91
C PRO A 426 -15.62 -3.05 -34.52
N LEU A 427 -14.30 -2.91 -34.40
CA LEU A 427 -13.64 -2.64 -33.12
C LEU A 427 -14.11 -1.32 -32.48
N ALA A 428 -14.42 -0.29 -33.28
CA ALA A 428 -14.94 0.98 -32.76
C ALA A 428 -16.28 0.80 -32.01
N PRO A 429 -17.34 0.21 -32.61
CA PRO A 429 -18.58 -0.07 -31.87
C PRO A 429 -18.40 -1.11 -30.75
N ILE A 430 -17.46 -2.05 -30.87
CA ILE A 430 -17.12 -3.00 -29.79
C ILE A 430 -16.57 -2.27 -28.56
N VAL A 431 -15.60 -1.36 -28.74
CA VAL A 431 -15.02 -0.57 -27.64
C VAL A 431 -16.07 0.36 -27.03
N LEU A 432 -16.93 0.95 -27.86
CA LEU A 432 -18.06 1.76 -27.37
C LEU A 432 -19.01 0.93 -26.51
N TYR A 433 -19.40 -0.26 -26.96
CA TYR A 433 -20.24 -1.18 -26.18
C TYR A 433 -19.59 -1.53 -24.83
N LEU A 434 -18.31 -1.89 -24.82
CA LEU A 434 -17.57 -2.22 -23.60
C LEU A 434 -17.57 -1.06 -22.60
N THR A 435 -17.22 0.14 -23.06
CA THR A 435 -17.14 1.32 -22.20
C THR A 435 -18.52 1.76 -21.69
N MET A 436 -19.54 1.76 -22.55
CA MET A 436 -20.93 2.02 -22.15
C MET A 436 -21.43 1.01 -21.12
N ARG A 437 -21.15 -0.28 -21.32
CA ARG A 437 -21.53 -1.34 -20.37
C ARG A 437 -20.87 -1.12 -19.02
N VAL A 438 -19.58 -0.79 -18.98
CA VAL A 438 -18.88 -0.48 -17.73
C VAL A 438 -19.57 0.68 -16.99
N TRP A 439 -19.94 1.75 -17.69
CA TRP A 439 -20.66 2.88 -17.10
C TRP A 439 -22.06 2.49 -16.57
N ILE A 440 -22.81 1.68 -17.32
CA ILE A 440 -24.12 1.18 -16.88
C ILE A 440 -23.98 0.37 -15.58
N LEU A 441 -23.01 -0.56 -15.52
CA LEU A 441 -22.78 -1.39 -14.34
C LEU A 441 -22.29 -0.57 -13.14
N ALA A 442 -21.45 0.44 -13.38
CA ALA A 442 -21.02 1.39 -12.36
C ALA A 442 -22.21 2.16 -11.76
N ARG A 443 -23.17 2.59 -12.59
CA ARG A 443 -24.41 3.24 -12.11
C ARG A 443 -25.32 2.30 -11.31
N ARG A 444 -25.28 0.99 -11.59
CA ARG A 444 -26.05 -0.04 -10.87
C ARG A 444 -25.39 -0.53 -9.57
N ASN A 445 -24.22 0.00 -9.21
CA ASN A 445 -23.40 -0.50 -8.09
C ASN A 445 -22.95 -1.97 -8.27
N GLU A 446 -22.87 -2.46 -9.50
CA GLU A 446 -22.43 -3.82 -9.82
C GLU A 446 -20.91 -3.89 -10.08
N MET A 447 -20.20 -2.78 -9.90
CA MET A 447 -18.78 -2.67 -10.20
C MET A 447 -17.99 -2.27 -8.94
N ASN A 448 -17.37 -3.27 -8.31
CA ASN A 448 -16.62 -3.12 -7.06
C ASN A 448 -15.09 -3.08 -7.24
N ASP A 449 -14.62 -3.46 -8.43
CA ASP A 449 -13.20 -3.57 -8.77
C ASP A 449 -12.72 -2.41 -9.66
N ASP A 450 -11.41 -2.29 -9.82
CA ASP A 450 -10.79 -1.36 -10.78
C ASP A 450 -11.30 -1.69 -12.21
N PRO A 451 -11.76 -0.71 -13.00
CA PRO A 451 -12.43 -0.98 -14.29
C PRO A 451 -11.61 -1.80 -15.27
N VAL A 452 -10.28 -1.63 -15.27
CA VAL A 452 -9.38 -2.43 -16.13
C VAL A 452 -9.38 -3.89 -15.70
N ILE A 453 -9.33 -4.15 -14.39
CA ILE A 453 -9.38 -5.51 -13.84
C ILE A 453 -10.76 -6.13 -14.09
N PHE A 454 -11.83 -5.33 -14.00
CA PHE A 454 -13.19 -5.76 -14.30
C PHE A 454 -13.31 -6.26 -15.76
N ILE A 455 -12.85 -5.47 -16.74
CA ILE A 455 -12.90 -5.84 -18.17
C ILE A 455 -12.18 -7.17 -18.42
N ILE A 456 -11.06 -7.42 -17.72
CA ILE A 456 -10.28 -8.63 -17.92
C ILE A 456 -10.89 -9.86 -17.22
N ARG A 457 -11.62 -9.68 -16.11
CA ARG A 457 -12.21 -10.80 -15.35
C ARG A 457 -13.64 -11.14 -15.74
N ASP A 458 -14.41 -10.16 -16.21
CA ASP A 458 -15.81 -10.36 -16.57
C ASP A 458 -15.93 -11.13 -17.89
N TRP A 459 -16.58 -12.30 -17.84
CA TRP A 459 -16.65 -13.21 -18.97
C TRP A 459 -17.31 -12.60 -20.22
N ARG A 460 -18.28 -11.69 -20.07
CA ARG A 460 -18.91 -11.00 -21.21
C ARG A 460 -17.94 -10.04 -21.87
N SER A 461 -17.15 -9.33 -21.07
CA SER A 461 -16.08 -8.45 -21.55
C SER A 461 -15.00 -9.25 -22.25
N GLN A 462 -14.62 -10.41 -21.70
CA GLN A 462 -13.67 -11.33 -22.35
C GLN A 462 -14.15 -11.81 -23.71
N ILE A 463 -15.42 -12.22 -23.86
CA ILE A 463 -15.97 -12.61 -25.17
C ILE A 463 -15.82 -11.48 -26.19
N VAL A 464 -16.19 -10.26 -25.80
CA VAL A 464 -16.13 -9.10 -26.70
C VAL A 464 -14.68 -8.74 -27.06
N VAL A 465 -13.75 -8.83 -26.10
CA VAL A 465 -12.32 -8.66 -26.34
C VAL A 465 -11.77 -9.75 -27.28
N VAL A 466 -12.20 -11.00 -27.12
CA VAL A 466 -11.81 -12.11 -28.00
C VAL A 466 -12.34 -11.92 -29.41
N ILE A 467 -13.59 -11.47 -29.57
CA ILE A 467 -14.16 -11.12 -30.88
C ILE A 467 -13.32 -10.01 -31.52
N GLY A 468 -12.99 -8.94 -30.78
CA GLY A 468 -12.13 -7.88 -31.28
C GLY A 468 -10.74 -8.36 -31.69
N ALA A 469 -10.11 -9.21 -30.86
CA ALA A 469 -8.82 -9.79 -31.18
C ALA A 469 -8.88 -10.68 -32.44
N ALA A 470 -9.94 -11.48 -32.60
CA ALA A 470 -10.15 -12.30 -33.78
C ALA A 470 -10.32 -11.44 -35.05
N LEU A 471 -11.02 -10.30 -34.96
CA LEU A 471 -11.17 -9.34 -36.05
C LEU A 471 -9.83 -8.67 -36.41
N LEU A 472 -9.00 -8.30 -35.42
CA LEU A 472 -7.65 -7.78 -35.67
C LEU A 472 -6.78 -8.80 -36.40
N VAL A 473 -6.78 -10.04 -35.94
CA VAL A 473 -6.01 -11.11 -36.60
C VAL A 473 -6.55 -11.34 -38.00
N ALA A 474 -7.86 -11.56 -38.17
CA ALA A 474 -8.47 -11.83 -39.46
C ALA A 474 -8.36 -10.67 -40.46
N GLY A 475 -8.22 -9.42 -39.99
CA GLY A 475 -7.98 -8.28 -40.87
C GLY A 475 -6.55 -8.21 -41.38
N GLY A 476 -5.58 -8.76 -40.64
CA GLY A 476 -4.14 -8.67 -40.90
C GLY A 476 -3.57 -9.85 -41.69
N TRP A 477 -4.37 -10.90 -41.86
CA TRP A 477 -4.15 -12.02 -42.79
C TRP A 477 -5.10 -11.87 -43.98
#